data_AF-A0A1F8SXI8-F1
#
_entry.id   AF-A0A1F8SXI8-F1
#
_cell.length_a   1.000
_cell.length_b   1.000
_cell.length_c   1.000
_cell.angle_alpha   90.00
_cell.angle_beta   90.00
_cell.angle_gamma   90.00
#
_symmetry.space_group_name_H-M   'P 1'
#
loop_
_entity.id
_entity.type
_entity.pdbx_description
1 polymer ?
#
loop_
_entity_poly.entity_id
_entity_poly.type
_entity_poly.pdbx_seq_one_letter_code
_entity_poly.pdbx_strand_id
1 'polypeptide(L)' 'MSVPSDRQRFAWVTLEAQEIIELKQAIMDRDSHDVVDFFWRIILPRAQESAQKRGISLEDDKESNGRISG' A
#
# COMPACT_ATOMS: atom_id res chain seq x y z
N MET A 1 -20.31 25.54 -0.91
CA MET A 1 -19.00 25.27 -1.53
C MET A 1 -18.50 23.94 -0.97
N SER A 2 -18.51 22.89 -1.79
CA SER A 2 -18.13 21.55 -1.35
C SER A 2 -16.62 21.44 -1.31
N VAL A 3 -16.07 21.08 -0.15
CA VAL A 3 -14.65 20.73 0.02
C VAL A 3 -14.35 19.58 -0.96
N PRO A 4 -13.30 19.65 -1.80
CA PRO A 4 -12.88 18.48 -2.54
C PRO A 4 -12.46 17.45 -1.50
N SER A 5 -13.28 16.43 -1.29
CA SER A 5 -12.86 15.29 -0.49
C SER A 5 -11.72 14.66 -1.27
N ASP A 6 -10.49 14.79 -0.77
CA ASP A 6 -9.37 13.94 -1.18
C ASP A 6 -9.83 12.51 -0.96
N ARG A 7 -10.39 11.92 -2.02
CA ARG A 7 -11.17 10.71 -1.93
C ARG A 7 -10.18 9.59 -1.79
N GLN A 8 -9.91 9.19 -0.54
CA GLN A 8 -8.95 8.14 -0.23
C GLN A 8 -9.19 6.94 -1.16
N ARG A 9 -8.19 6.65 -1.98
CA ARG A 9 -8.28 5.62 -3.03
C ARG A 9 -7.74 4.32 -2.43
N PHE A 10 -8.54 3.25 -2.53
CA PHE A 10 -8.17 1.94 -1.99
C PHE A 10 -8.00 0.92 -3.11
N ALA A 11 -6.89 0.19 -3.04
CA ALA A 11 -6.64 -1.01 -3.83
C ALA A 11 -6.61 -2.22 -2.89
N TRP A 12 -7.18 -3.34 -3.32
CA TRP A 12 -7.15 -4.59 -2.56
C TRP A 12 -6.07 -5.50 -3.13
N VAL A 13 -5.33 -6.16 -2.23
CA VAL A 13 -4.40 -7.23 -2.58
C VAL A 13 -5.01 -8.54 -2.09
N THR A 14 -5.08 -9.52 -2.97
CA THR A 14 -5.44 -10.89 -2.59
C THR A 14 -4.16 -11.67 -2.34
N LEU A 15 -4.14 -12.39 -1.23
CA LEU A 15 -3.05 -13.27 -0.85
C LEU A 15 -3.50 -14.72 -0.96
N GLU A 16 -2.62 -15.57 -1.46
CA GLU A 16 -2.78 -17.01 -1.47
C GLU A 16 -2.57 -17.58 -0.06
N ALA A 17 -3.08 -18.79 0.18
CA ALA A 17 -2.98 -19.43 1.50
C ALA A 17 -1.52 -19.54 1.99
N GLN A 18 -0.59 -19.88 1.10
CA GLN A 18 0.84 -19.98 1.41
C GLN A 18 1.43 -18.62 1.85
N GLU A 19 1.06 -17.54 1.17
CA GLU A 19 1.54 -16.19 1.47
C GLU A 19 1.02 -15.69 2.82
N ILE A 20 -0.21 -16.08 3.19
CA ILE A 20 -0.78 -15.81 4.51
C ILE A 20 -0.01 -16.55 5.60
N ILE A 21 0.41 -17.79 5.34
CA ILE A 21 1.21 -18.57 6.30
C ILE A 21 2.58 -17.91 6.51
N GLU A 22 3.28 -17.57 5.43
CA GLU A 22 4.58 -16.89 5.49
C GLU A 22 4.51 -15.57 6.25
N LEU A 23 3.52 -14.71 5.94
CA LEU A 23 3.33 -13.45 6.64
C LEU A 23 3.05 -13.65 8.13
N LYS A 24 2.22 -14.64 8.47
CA LYS A 24 1.93 -14.97 9.88
C LYS A 24 3.18 -15.42 10.63
N GLN A 25 4.01 -16.27 10.02
CA GLN A 25 5.27 -16.71 10.60
C GLN A 25 6.20 -15.53 10.84
N ALA A 26 6.46 -14.71 9.83
CA ALA A 26 7.32 -13.53 9.94
C ALA A 26 6.85 -12.55 11.03
N ILE A 27 5.54 -12.30 11.14
CA ILE A 27 4.96 -11.47 12.20
C ILE A 27 5.13 -12.11 13.59
N MET A 28 4.85 -13.42 13.71
CA MET A 28 4.96 -14.14 14.98
C MET A 28 6.40 -14.22 15.48
N ASP A 29 7.34 -14.43 14.58
CA ASP A 29 8.78 -14.47 14.85
C ASP A 29 9.36 -13.06 15.09
N ARG A 30 8.54 -12.02 14.88
CA ARG A 30 8.91 -10.60 14.98
C ARG A 30 10.09 -10.24 14.09
N ASP A 31 10.23 -10.95 12.97
CA ASP A 31 11.28 -10.71 12.01
C ASP A 31 10.86 -9.56 11.08
N SER A 32 11.33 -8.35 11.41
CA SER A 32 11.04 -7.18 10.60
C SER A 32 11.69 -7.24 9.22
N HIS A 33 12.76 -8.02 9.05
CA HIS A 33 13.41 -8.17 7.75
C HIS A 33 12.54 -9.02 6.83
N ASP A 34 12.06 -10.17 7.31
CA ASP A 34 11.20 -11.06 6.53
C ASP A 34 9.84 -10.42 6.21
N VAL A 35 9.27 -9.62 7.12
CA VAL A 35 8.04 -8.86 6.84
C VAL A 35 8.27 -7.80 5.75
N VAL A 36 9.39 -7.09 5.81
CA VAL A 36 9.74 -6.07 4.81
C VAL A 36 10.01 -6.72 3.45
N ASP A 37 10.75 -7.82 3.43
CA ASP A 37 11.01 -8.58 2.20
C ASP A 37 9.72 -9.11 1.59
N PHE A 38 8.81 -9.65 2.40
CA PHE A 38 7.48 -10.06 1.95
C PHE A 38 6.68 -8.89 1.36
N PHE A 39 6.75 -7.71 2.01
CA PHE A 39 6.08 -6.52 1.52
C PHE A 39 6.57 -6.10 0.13
N TRP A 40 7.89 -6.00 -0.06
CA TRP A 40 8.48 -5.59 -1.33
C TRP A 40 8.30 -6.64 -2.42
N ARG A 41 8.38 -7.92 -2.07
CA ARG A 41 8.28 -9.03 -3.02
C ARG A 41 6.85 -9.31 -3.48
N ILE A 42 5.87 -9.20 -2.58
CA ILE A 42 4.49 -9.67 -2.83
C ILE A 42 3.47 -8.53 -2.78
N ILE A 43 3.45 -7.76 -1.68
CA ILE A 43 2.39 -6.78 -1.44
C ILE A 43 2.48 -5.61 -2.42
N LEU A 44 3.65 -5.00 -2.54
CA LEU A 44 3.81 -3.78 -3.35
C LEU A 44 3.52 -4.02 -4.85
N PRO A 45 4.07 -5.05 -5.52
CA PRO A 45 3.80 -5.27 -6.94
C PRO A 45 2.32 -5.53 -7.21
N ARG A 46 1.65 -6.31 -6.36
CA ARG A 46 0.21 -6.60 -6.49
C ARG A 46 -0.65 -5.40 -6.17
N ALA A 47 -0.26 -4.58 -5.20
CA ALA A 47 -0.94 -3.33 -4.91
C ALA A 47 -0.84 -2.36 -6.09
N GLN A 48 0.33 -2.27 -6.74
CA GLN A 48 0.55 -1.48 -7.95
C GLN A 48 -0.32 -1.96 -9.11
N GLU A 49 -0.35 -3.28 -9.36
CA GLU A 49 -1.21 -3.86 -10.39
C GLU A 49 -2.70 -3.60 -10.11
N SER A 50 -3.15 -3.82 -8.88
CA SER A 50 -4.53 -3.54 -8.46
C SER A 50 -4.89 -2.05 -8.55
N ALA A 51 -3.96 -1.16 -8.23
CA ALA A 51 -4.14 0.28 -8.37
C ALA A 51 -4.26 0.69 -9.84
N GLN A 52 -3.38 0.17 -10.70
CA GLN A 52 -3.41 0.41 -12.14
C GLN A 52 -4.73 -0.07 -12.77
N LYS A 53 -5.18 -1.28 -12.43
CA LYS A 53 -6.49 -1.83 -12.88
C LYS A 53 -7.67 -0.96 -12.46
N ARG A 54 -7.53 -0.20 -11.37
CA ARG A 54 -8.55 0.71 -10.83
C ARG A 54 -8.40 2.15 -11.32
N GLY A 55 -7.42 2.43 -12.19
CA GLY A 55 -7.11 3.79 -12.63
C GLY A 55 -6.60 4.70 -11.51
N ILE A 56 -6.06 4.12 -10.44
CA ILE A 56 -5.40 4.86 -9.36
C ILE A 56 -3.96 5.09 -9.83
N SER A 57 -3.64 6.33 -10.21
CA SER A 57 -2.23 6.69 -10.44
C SER A 57 -1.49 6.65 -9.11
N LEU A 58 -0.33 6.00 -9.11
CA LEU A 58 0.60 5.94 -7.98
C LEU A 58 1.74 6.96 -8.13
N GLU A 59 1.69 7.79 -9.18
CA GLU A 59 2.54 8.96 -9.28
C GLU A 59 2.20 9.88 -8.11
N ASP A 60 3.21 10.21 -7.30
CA ASP A 60 3.08 11.06 -6.11
C ASP A 60 2.13 12.23 -6.36
N ASP A 61 1.10 12.39 -5.51
CA ASP A 61 0.50 13.70 -5.25
C ASP A 61 1.57 14.59 -4.61
N LYS A 62 2.53 15.04 -5.43
CA LYS A 62 3.66 15.88 -5.07
C LYS A 62 3.27 17.36 -5.01
N GLU A 63 2.01 17.65 -4.69
CA GLU A 63 1.51 19.02 -4.68
C GLU A 63 0.37 19.24 -3.68
N SER A 64 0.57 18.87 -2.40
CA SER A 64 -0.20 19.51 -1.33
C SER A 64 0.51 19.53 0.03
N ASN A 65 1.83 19.77 0.02
CA ASN A 65 2.56 20.08 1.27
C ASN A 65 3.38 21.36 1.09
N GLY A 66 2.72 22.50 1.25
CA GLY A 66 3.33 23.80 0.99
C GLY A 66 2.55 24.99 1.53
N ARG A 67 2.04 24.92 2.77
CA ARG A 67 1.86 26.11 3.64
C ARG A 67 1.38 25.70 5.03
N ILE A 68 2.33 25.52 5.94
CA ILE A 68 2.08 25.74 7.37
C ILE A 68 2.49 27.20 7.60
N SER A 69 1.52 28.11 7.49
CA SER A 69 1.72 29.49 7.94
C SER A 69 1.47 29.53 9.44
N GLY A 70 2.55 29.70 10.20
CA GLY A 70 2.52 30.48 11.44
C GLY A 70 2.67 31.96 11.13
#